data_AF-A0A0F7K2M7-F1
#
_entry.id   AF-A0A0F7K2M7-F1
#
_cell.length_a   1.000
_cell.length_b   1.000
_cell.length_c   1.000
_cell.angle_alpha   90.00
_cell.angle_beta   90.00
_cell.angle_gamma   90.00
#
_symmetry.space_group_name_H-M   'P 1'
#
loop_
_entity.id
_entity.type
_entity.pdbx_description
1 polymer ?
#
loop_
_entity_poly.entity_id
_entity_poly.type
_entity_poly.pdbx_seq_one_letter_code
_entity_poly.pdbx_strand_id
1 'polypeptide(L)' 'MKAEIHPKYEEIKVACSCGNEFTTRSTLCEDLQVEVCSACHPFFTGKQKIMDTAGRVDKFRKRYSRG' A
#
# COMPACT_ATOMS: atom_id res chain seq x y z
N MET A 1 -27.28 -13.84 -8.15
CA MET A 1 -26.79 -15.10 -7.53
C MET A 1 -27.74 -16.21 -7.89
N LYS A 2 -27.30 -17.17 -8.71
CA LYS A 2 -28.01 -18.45 -8.87
C LYS A 2 -27.65 -19.36 -7.71
N ALA A 3 -28.62 -20.11 -7.19
CA ALA A 3 -28.36 -21.10 -6.16
C ALA A 3 -27.30 -22.10 -6.67
N GLU A 4 -26.35 -22.47 -5.80
CA GLU A 4 -25.37 -23.57 -5.97
C GLU A 4 -24.14 -23.35 -6.86
N ILE A 5 -24.08 -22.32 -7.70
CA ILE A 5 -22.89 -22.07 -8.57
C ILE A 5 -21.94 -20.97 -8.08
N HIS A 6 -22.32 -20.25 -7.02
CA HIS A 6 -21.52 -19.15 -6.51
C HIS A 6 -20.76 -19.52 -5.24
N PRO A 7 -19.49 -19.11 -5.12
CA PRO A 7 -18.74 -19.24 -3.88
C PRO A 7 -19.44 -18.51 -2.74
N LYS A 8 -19.24 -19.00 -1.51
CA LYS A 8 -19.70 -18.32 -0.30
C LYS A 8 -19.15 -16.90 -0.29
N TYR A 9 -20.03 -15.92 -0.08
CA TYR A 9 -19.71 -14.50 -0.09
C TYR A 9 -20.18 -13.91 1.22
N GLU A 10 -19.23 -13.66 2.11
CA GLU A 10 -19.50 -13.25 3.49
C GLU A 10 -18.83 -11.93 3.81
N GLU A 11 -19.29 -11.27 4.87
CA GLU A 11 -18.70 -10.02 5.36
C GLU A 11 -17.41 -10.32 6.12
N ILE A 12 -16.31 -9.70 5.67
CA ILE A 12 -14.98 -9.86 6.22
C ILE A 12 -14.49 -8.52 6.75
N LYS A 13 -13.73 -8.55 7.85
CA LYS A 13 -13.00 -7.38 8.34
C LYS A 13 -11.60 -7.36 7.76
N VAL A 14 -11.24 -6.24 7.13
CA VAL A 14 -9.88 -5.99 6.65
C VAL A 14 -9.23 -5.00 7.60
N ALA A 15 -8.16 -5.43 8.28
CA ALA A 15 -7.36 -4.57 9.14
C ALA A 15 -6.04 -4.22 8.45
N CYS A 16 -5.72 -2.93 8.41
CA CYS A 16 -4.49 -2.44 7.83
C CYS A 16 -3.47 -2.02 8.89
N SER A 17 -2.18 -2.23 8.62
CA SER A 17 -1.06 -1.82 9.49
C SER A 17 -1.01 -0.31 9.80
N CYS A 18 -1.73 0.52 9.04
CA CYS A 18 -1.88 1.95 9.33
C CYS A 18 -2.99 2.28 10.35
N GLY A 19 -3.65 1.26 10.92
CA GLY A 19 -4.76 1.41 11.87
C GLY A 19 -6.13 1.61 11.21
N ASN A 20 -6.21 1.50 9.89
CA ASN A 20 -7.48 1.59 9.16
C ASN A 20 -8.14 0.21 9.10
N GLU A 21 -9.41 0.14 9.50
CA GLU A 21 -10.22 -1.08 9.46
C GLU A 21 -11.47 -0.82 8.61
N PHE A 22 -11.75 -1.71 7.65
CA PHE A 22 -12.95 -1.59 6.82
C PHE A 22 -13.60 -2.94 6.57
N THR A 23 -14.94 -2.96 6.59
CA THR A 23 -15.75 -4.15 6.34
C THR A 23 -15.99 -4.30 4.85
N THR A 24 -15.54 -5.41 4.27
CA THR A 24 -15.74 -5.72 2.84
C THR A 24 -16.31 -7.12 2.70
N ARG A 25 -17.19 -7.32 1.72
CA ARG A 25 -17.67 -8.66 1.40
C ARG A 25 -16.71 -9.35 0.43
N SER A 26 -16.27 -10.56 0.78
CA SER A 26 -15.33 -11.32 -0.03
C SER A 26 -15.61 -12.82 0.09
N THR A 27 -15.11 -13.59 -0.86
CA THR A 27 -15.27 -15.04 -0.89
C THR A 27 -14.28 -15.79 -0.01
N LEU A 28 -13.30 -15.08 0.55
CA LEU A 28 -12.27 -15.67 1.40
C LEU A 28 -12.80 -16.08 2.79
N CYS A 29 -13.95 -15.52 3.21
CA CYS A 29 -14.65 -15.76 4.49
C CYS A 29 -13.76 -15.72 5.77
N GLU A 30 -12.55 -15.15 5.68
CA GLU A 30 -11.56 -15.05 6.74
C GLU A 30 -11.06 -13.61 6.88
N ASP A 31 -10.74 -13.20 8.12
CA ASP A 31 -10.21 -11.87 8.41
C ASP A 31 -8.89 -11.60 7.69
N LEU A 32 -8.79 -10.45 7.03
CA LEU A 32 -7.66 -10.11 6.18
C LEU A 32 -6.79 -9.06 6.86
N GLN A 33 -5.50 -9.38 7.06
CA GLN A 33 -4.49 -8.42 7.50
C GLN A 33 -3.73 -7.89 6.28
N VAL A 34 -3.70 -6.57 6.11
CA VAL A 34 -3.12 -5.92 4.92
C VAL A 34 -2.05 -4.91 5.31
N GLU A 35 -0.86 -5.01 4.72
CA GLU A 35 0.24 -4.08 5.02
C GLU A 35 0.00 -2.67 4.46
N VAL A 36 -0.69 -2.57 3.31
CA VAL A 36 -0.93 -1.31 2.61
C VAL A 36 -2.37 -1.23 2.09
N CYS A 37 -3.13 -0.24 2.56
CA CYS A 37 -4.47 0.07 2.06
C CYS A 37 -4.50 1.38 1.25
N SER A 38 -5.65 1.71 0.66
CA SER A 38 -5.86 2.94 -0.10
C SER A 38 -5.54 4.22 0.68
N ALA A 39 -5.65 4.19 2.01
CA ALA A 39 -5.33 5.34 2.85
C ALA A 39 -3.82 5.55 3.07
N CYS A 40 -3.01 4.50 2.97
CA CYS A 40 -1.57 4.58 3.24
C CYS A 40 -0.67 4.34 2.01
N HIS A 41 -1.22 3.84 0.90
CA HIS A 41 -0.42 3.55 -0.27
C HIS A 41 0.17 4.87 -0.86
N PRO A 42 1.50 4.94 -1.09
CA PRO A 42 2.19 6.16 -1.56
C PRO A 42 1.60 6.80 -2.81
N PHE A 43 0.99 5.98 -3.68
CA PHE A 43 0.24 6.43 -4.85
C PHE A 43 -0.98 7.28 -4.49
N PHE A 44 -1.78 6.87 -3.50
CA PHE A 44 -2.99 7.57 -3.09
C PHE A 44 -2.69 8.76 -2.18
N THR A 45 -1.60 8.70 -1.42
CA THR A 45 -1.18 9.82 -0.55
C THR A 45 -0.35 10.88 -1.28
N GLY A 46 -0.08 10.70 -2.58
CA GLY A 46 0.63 11.67 -3.42
C GLY A 46 2.11 11.87 -3.07
N LYS A 47 2.65 11.15 -2.08
CA LYS A 47 4.06 11.17 -1.72
C LYS A 47 4.83 10.22 -2.64
N GLN A 48 4.93 10.59 -3.92
CA GLN A 48 5.96 10.01 -4.78
C GLN A 48 7.30 10.36 -4.14
N LYS A 49 7.98 9.33 -3.60
CA LYS A 49 9.37 9.44 -3.23
C LYS A 49 10.12 9.69 -4.53
N ILE A 50 10.38 10.96 -4.86
CA ILE A 50 11.31 11.32 -5.92
C ILE A 50 12.60 10.63 -5.52
N MET A 51 12.94 9.54 -6.22
CA MET A 51 14.17 8.82 -6.00
C MET A 51 15.26 9.68 -6.62
N ASP A 52 15.68 10.69 -5.86
CA ASP A 52 16.59 11.77 -6.25
C ASP A 52 17.82 11.24 -7.01
N THR A 53 17.76 11.33 -8.33
CA THR A 53 18.94 11.39 -9.19
C THR A 53 19.81 12.60 -8.84
N ALA A 54 19.25 13.61 -8.13
CA ALA A 54 19.97 14.75 -7.57
C ALA A 54 21.07 14.36 -6.57
N GLY A 55 20.92 13.24 -5.84
CA GLY A 55 21.86 12.85 -4.79
C GLY A 55 23.25 12.42 -5.30
N ARG A 56 23.36 11.89 -6.53
CA ARG A 56 24.67 11.49 -7.09
C ARG A 56 25.51 12.69 -7.51
N VAL A 57 24.89 13.73 -8.08
CA VAL A 57 25.58 14.95 -8.50
C VAL A 57 26.05 15.75 -7.28
N ASP A 58 25.23 15.86 -6.23
CA ASP A 58 25.65 16.52 -4.99
C ASP A 58 26.72 15.72 -4.24
N LYS A 59 26.66 14.37 -4.24
CA LYS A 59 27.73 13.53 -3.69
C LYS A 59 29.03 13.61 -4.50
N PHE A 60 28.95 13.89 -5.80
CA PHE A 60 30.11 14.12 -6.65
C PHE A 60 30.72 15.49 -6.36
N ARG A 61 29.91 16.56 -6.36
CA ARG A 61 30.33 17.92 -6.02
C ARG A 61 30.96 18.01 -4.62
N LYS A 62 30.37 17.39 -3.61
CA LYS A 62 30.94 17.33 -2.24
C LYS A 62 32.27 16.57 -2.15
N ARG A 63 32.53 15.61 -3.04
CA ARG A 63 33.80 14.87 -3.07
C ARG A 63 34.92 15.66 -3.76
N TYR A 64 34.59 16.42 -4.79
CA TYR A 64 35.57 17.17 -5.59
C TYR A 64 35.73 18.64 -5.19
N SER A 65 34.94 19.17 -4.26
CA SER A 65 35.07 20.56 -3.76
C SER A 65 36.14 20.76 -2.66
N ARG A 66 36.94 19.72 -2.35
CA ARG A 66 38.05 19.76 -1.38
C ARG A 66 39.40 19.45 -2.06
N GLY A 67 39.52 19.76 -3.34
CA GLY A 67 40.78 19.76 -4.10
C GLY A 67 41.07 21.15 -4.62
#